data_AF-A0A9E6EIQ5-F1
#
_entry.id   AF-A0A9E6EIQ5-F1
#
_cell.length_a   1.000
_cell.length_b   1.000
_cell.length_c   1.000
_cell.angle_alpha   90.00
_cell.angle_beta   90.00
_cell.angle_gamma   90.00
#
_symmetry.space_group_name_H-M   'P 1'
#
loop_
_entity.id
_entity.type
_entity.pdbx_description
1 polymer ?
#
loop_
_entity_poly.entity_id
_entity_poly.type
_entity_poly.pdbx_seq_one_letter_code
_entity_poly.pdbx_strand_id
1 'polypeptide(L)' 'MTDTNIYLPHLMRIAKITEEAPAVKTFRLEFMDAAAAEAFNFETGQFGLYSAFGEGESTFCIASSPTRKGY' A
#
# COMPACT_ATOMS: atom_id res chain seq x y z
N MET A 1 -9.23 -4.10 24.71
CA MET A 1 -8.80 -4.75 23.46
C MET A 1 -9.15 -3.77 22.37
N THR A 2 -8.17 -3.10 21.76
CA THR A 2 -8.43 -2.17 20.65
C THR A 2 -8.89 -3.01 19.47
N ASP A 3 -10.16 -2.89 19.15
CA ASP A 3 -10.82 -3.57 18.05
C ASP A 3 -10.14 -3.14 16.73
N THR A 4 -9.56 -4.09 15.99
CA THR A 4 -8.88 -3.81 14.72
C THR A 4 -9.95 -3.56 13.67
N ASN A 5 -10.30 -2.29 13.46
CA ASN A 5 -11.30 -1.92 12.47
C ASN A 5 -10.76 -2.10 11.04
N ILE A 6 -11.16 -3.17 10.37
CA ILE A 6 -10.76 -3.50 8.99
C ILE A 6 -11.25 -2.49 7.94
N TYR A 7 -12.23 -1.65 8.28
CA TYR A 7 -12.75 -0.61 7.39
C TYR A 7 -11.99 0.71 7.50
N LEU A 8 -11.07 0.83 8.47
CA LEU A 8 -10.25 2.01 8.59
C LEU A 8 -8.99 1.85 7.72
N PRO A 9 -8.79 2.68 6.68
CA PRO A 9 -7.62 2.57 5.83
C PRO A 9 -6.35 2.98 6.59
N HIS A 10 -5.24 2.34 6.25
CA HIS A 10 -3.93 2.78 6.71
C HIS A 10 -3.45 3.97 5.88
N LEU A 11 -2.98 5.03 6.56
CA LEU A 11 -2.37 6.17 5.87
C LEU A 11 -0.99 5.80 5.34
N MET A 12 -0.77 6.12 4.06
CA MET A 12 0.46 5.84 3.32
C MET A 12 1.08 7.15 2.83
N ARG A 13 2.41 7.19 2.81
CA ARG A 13 3.21 8.23 2.15
C ARG A 13 3.72 7.70 0.82
N ILE A 14 3.65 8.50 -0.23
CA ILE A 14 4.37 8.23 -1.48
C ILE A 14 5.84 8.57 -1.25
N ALA A 15 6.67 7.55 -1.07
CA ALA A 15 8.10 7.70 -0.81
C ALA A 15 8.92 7.91 -2.09
N LYS A 16 8.45 7.34 -3.21
CA LYS A 16 9.07 7.51 -4.53
C LYS A 16 8.03 7.39 -5.63
N ILE A 17 8.23 8.17 -6.69
CA ILE A 17 7.54 8.02 -7.96
C ILE A 17 8.60 7.72 -9.02
N THR A 18 8.40 6.65 -9.78
CA THR A 18 9.23 6.31 -10.95
C THR A 18 8.36 6.39 -12.20
N GLU A 19 8.84 7.10 -13.22
CA GLU A 19 8.21 7.10 -14.54
C GLU A 19 8.76 5.92 -15.34
N GLU A 20 7.89 4.97 -15.72
CA GLU A 20 8.30 3.74 -16.40
C GLU A 20 8.13 3.87 -17.92
N ALA A 21 7.02 4.47 -18.35
CA ALA A 21 6.65 4.68 -19.75
C ALA A 21 5.62 5.84 -19.85
N PRO A 22 5.27 6.32 -21.05
CA PRO A 22 4.19 7.31 -21.20
C PRO A 22 2.90 6.83 -20.53
N ALA A 23 2.38 7.67 -19.62
CA ALA A 23 1.21 7.38 -18.79
C ALA A 23 1.34 6.20 -17.80
N VAL A 24 2.54 5.65 -17.59
CA VAL A 24 2.79 4.56 -16.63
C VAL A 24 3.76 5.05 -15.54
N LYS A 25 3.31 5.00 -14.29
CA LYS A 25 4.09 5.39 -13.12
C LYS A 25 4.04 4.30 -12.05
N THR A 26 5.19 4.05 -11.45
CA THR A 26 5.32 3.20 -10.26
C THR A 26 5.39 4.09 -9.02
N PHE A 27 4.48 3.86 -8.08
CA PHE A 27 4.48 4.53 -6.78
C PHE A 27 4.99 3.58 -5.71
N ARG A 28 6.02 4.03 -4.96
CA ARG A 28 6.47 3.36 -3.75
C ARG A 28 5.74 3.96 -2.56
N LEU A 29 4.99 3.14 -1.85
CA LEU A 29 4.18 3.53 -0.70
C LEU A 29 4.82 3.03 0.59
N GLU A 30 4.89 3.90 1.58
CA GLU A 30 5.37 3.57 2.93
C GLU A 30 4.27 3.86 3.94
N PHE A 31 4.05 2.94 4.88
CA PHE A 31 3.16 3.15 6.01
C PHE A 31 3.61 4.38 6.81
N MET A 32 2.67 5.25 7.19
CA MET A 32 2.97 6.35 8.11
C MET A 32 3.16 5.87 9.55
N ASP A 33 2.53 4.76 9.91
CA ASP A 33 2.68 4.10 11.21
C ASP A 33 3.70 2.96 11.11
N ALA A 34 4.79 3.06 11.87
CA ALA A 34 5.84 2.04 11.91
C ALA A 34 5.35 0.70 12.47
N ALA A 35 4.40 0.71 13.42
CA ALA A 35 3.85 -0.53 13.96
C ALA A 35 3.01 -1.28 12.91
N ALA A 36 2.21 -0.53 12.12
CA ALA A 36 1.48 -1.08 11.00
C ALA A 36 2.43 -1.63 9.91
N ALA A 37 3.53 -0.92 9.63
CA ALA A 37 4.55 -1.37 8.67
C ALA A 37 5.16 -2.72 9.06
N GLU A 38 5.53 -2.89 10.34
CA GLU A 38 6.14 -4.12 10.85
C GLU A 38 5.16 -5.30 10.91
N ALA A 39 3.88 -5.00 11.19
CA ALA A 39 2.82 -6.00 11.25
C ALA A 39 2.27 -6.40 9.87
N PHE A 40 2.48 -5.57 8.84
CA PHE A 40 1.94 -5.83 7.51
C PHE A 40 2.58 -7.06 6.87
N ASN A 41 1.71 -7.96 6.41
CA ASN A 41 2.09 -9.15 5.67
C ASN A 41 0.98 -9.49 4.68
N PHE A 42 1.33 -10.10 3.56
CA PHE A 42 0.38 -10.49 2.51
C PHE A 42 0.83 -11.78 1.82
N GLU A 43 -0.13 -12.46 1.20
CA GLU A 43 0.09 -13.66 0.40
C GLU A 43 0.09 -13.32 -1.09
N THR A 44 0.83 -14.11 -1.88
CA THR A 44 0.85 -13.97 -3.34
C THR A 44 -0.56 -14.12 -3.91
N GLY A 45 -0.94 -13.20 -4.79
CA GLY A 45 -2.26 -13.17 -5.42
C GLY A 45 -3.27 -12.28 -4.69
N GLN A 46 -2.95 -11.77 -3.50
CA GLN A 46 -3.74 -10.73 -2.86
C GLN A 46 -3.55 -9.37 -3.55
N PHE A 47 -4.55 -8.52 -3.41
CA PHE A 47 -4.54 -7.13 -3.87
C PHE A 47 -4.90 -6.21 -2.71
N GLY A 48 -4.49 -4.95 -2.82
CA GLY A 48 -4.90 -3.88 -1.91
C GLY A 48 -6.04 -3.06 -2.50
N LEU A 49 -6.86 -2.50 -1.63
CA LEU A 49 -7.77 -1.41 -1.98
C LEU A 49 -7.07 -0.09 -1.62
N TYR A 50 -6.92 0.79 -2.59
CA TYR A 50 -6.18 2.04 -2.44
C TYR A 50 -7.12 3.22 -2.63
N SER A 51 -7.13 4.10 -1.65
CA SER A 51 -8.00 5.27 -1.62
C SER A 51 -7.19 6.54 -1.92
N ALA A 52 -7.71 7.37 -2.82
CA ALA A 52 -7.22 8.72 -3.07
C ALA A 52 -8.23 9.72 -2.50
N PHE A 53 -7.76 10.59 -1.59
CA PHE A 53 -8.63 11.57 -0.92
C PHE A 53 -9.34 12.46 -1.95
N GLY A 54 -10.66 12.50 -1.86
CA GLY A 54 -11.52 13.28 -2.76
C GLY A 54 -11.86 12.61 -4.09
N GLU A 55 -11.18 11.53 -4.47
CA GLU A 55 -11.39 10.87 -5.78
C GLU A 55 -12.05 9.49 -5.68
N GLY A 56 -11.83 8.78 -4.56
CA GLY A 56 -12.42 7.46 -4.32
C GLY A 56 -11.39 6.36 -4.20
N GLU A 57 -11.76 5.13 -4.56
CA GLU A 57 -10.98 3.92 -4.26
C GLU A 57 -10.86 3.01 -5.49
N SER A 58 -9.72 2.33 -5.61
CA SER A 58 -9.49 1.35 -6.67
C SER A 58 -8.60 0.21 -6.20
N THR A 59 -8.75 -0.96 -6.82
CA THR A 59 -7.96 -2.14 -6.49
C THR A 59 -6.66 -2.16 -7.30
N PHE A 60 -5.55 -2.47 -6.62
CA PHE A 60 -4.27 -2.73 -7.28
C PHE A 60 -3.62 -3.98 -6.71
N CYS A 61 -3.02 -4.78 -7.58
CA CYS A 61 -2.19 -5.90 -7.15
C CYS A 61 -0.92 -5.38 -6.47
N ILE A 62 -0.48 -6.06 -5.41
CA ILE A 62 0.78 -5.75 -4.76
C ILE A 62 1.90 -6.26 -5.66
N ALA A 63 2.69 -5.34 -6.22
CA ALA A 63 3.77 -5.68 -7.16
C ALA A 63 5.06 -6.15 -6.46
N SER A 64 5.20 -5.88 -5.16
CA SER A 64 6.34 -6.32 -4.35
C SER A 64 6.24 -7.81 -4.01
N SER A 65 7.40 -8.43 -3.77
CA SER A 65 7.45 -9.82 -3.32
C SER A 65 7.13 -9.90 -1.82
N PRO A 66 6.26 -10.83 -1.37
CA PRO A 66 5.93 -10.97 0.05
C PRO A 66 7.13 -11.41 0.91
N THR A 67 8.20 -11.91 0.29
CA THR A 67 9.42 -12.36 1.00
C THR A 67 10.44 -11.24 1.23
N ARG A 68 10.21 -10.03 0.71
CA ARG A 68 11.13 -8.91 0.84
C ARG A 68 10.50 -7.77 1.64
N LYS A 69 11.11 -7.46 2.79
CA LYS A 69 10.76 -6.30 3.62
C LYS A 69 11.57 -5.06 3.22
N GLY A 70 11.10 -3.88 3.61
CA GLY A 70 11.80 -2.61 3.40
C GLY A 70 11.61 -2.00 2.01
N TYR A 71 10.53 -2.37 1.31
CA TYR A 71 9.94 -1.54 0.26
C TYR A 71 9.05 -0.48 0.90
#